data_AF-A0A7S3Y4F7-F1
#
_entry.id   AF-A0A7S3Y4F7-F1
#
_cell.length_a   1.000
_cell.length_b   1.000
_cell.length_c   1.000
_cell.angle_alpha   90.00
_cell.angle_beta   90.00
_cell.angle_gamma   90.00
#
_symmetry.space_group_name_H-M   'P 1'
#
loop_
_entity.id
_entity.type
_entity.pdbx_description
1 polymer ?
#
loop_
_entity_poly.entity_id
_entity_poly.type
_entity_poly.pdbx_seq_one_letter_code
_entity_poly.pdbx_strand_id
1 'polypeptide(L)'
;KSSLLNEIFGTKLSVRAPLSPPALSKACLEISDDVVILDCEGNGNEDDSIQAKAAYLACAVSDLIFWNIWSSDVGRNVAVNSQTLKQLFSQKAQYLQTTGSAAKKTVLVVAVHDCPDDFDEAVAKAAVMEDLSSLWADLVKEDDTADFQAYFDLRVAPLASPSAAAARYRSGCAALKAQLGGLLGGGAQYSKGLTGARFAAELERRWADARAL
;
A
#
# COMPACT_ATOMS: atom_id res chain seq x y z
N LYS A 1 -5.80 4.99 8.53
CA LYS A 1 -4.59 4.17 8.31
C LYS A 1 -4.27 3.31 9.53
N SER A 2 -3.62 3.82 10.60
CA SER A 2 -3.22 3.00 11.76
C SER A 2 -4.40 2.34 12.49
N SER A 3 -5.55 3.02 12.61
CA SER A 3 -6.78 2.40 13.15
C SER A 3 -7.27 1.20 12.34
N LEU A 4 -7.15 1.25 11.00
CA LEU A 4 -7.55 0.15 10.12
C LEU A 4 -6.61 -1.04 10.29
N LEU A 5 -5.29 -0.78 10.35
CA LEU A 5 -4.28 -1.82 10.57
C LEU A 5 -4.49 -2.52 11.92
N ASN A 6 -4.78 -1.75 12.98
CA ASN A 6 -5.10 -2.29 14.30
C ASN A 6 -6.35 -3.19 14.27
N GLU A 7 -7.41 -2.80 13.55
CA GLU A 7 -8.62 -3.60 13.46
C GLU A 7 -8.41 -4.91 12.67
N ILE A 8 -7.71 -4.85 11.52
CA ILE A 8 -7.50 -6.01 10.65
C ILE A 8 -6.49 -6.98 11.28
N PHE A 9 -5.35 -6.47 11.70
CA PHE A 9 -4.22 -7.31 12.12
C PHE A 9 -4.15 -7.49 13.64
N GLY A 10 -4.88 -6.71 14.44
CA GLY A 10 -4.77 -6.77 15.90
C GLY A 10 -3.52 -6.06 16.43
N THR A 11 -2.91 -5.18 15.63
CA THR A 11 -1.76 -4.38 16.02
C THR A 11 -2.11 -3.31 17.07
N LYS A 12 -1.07 -2.75 17.69
CA LYS A 12 -1.15 -1.69 18.69
C LYS A 12 -0.45 -0.41 18.21
N LEU A 13 -0.58 -0.11 16.93
CA LEU A 13 -0.07 1.13 16.35
C LEU A 13 -0.74 2.34 17.01
N SER A 14 0.06 3.37 17.28
CA SER A 14 -0.44 4.60 17.90
C SER A 14 -1.43 5.30 16.97
N VAL A 15 -2.69 5.44 17.40
CA VAL A 15 -3.69 6.22 16.68
C VAL A 15 -3.68 7.65 17.19
N ARG A 16 -3.50 8.60 16.27
CA ARG A 16 -3.53 10.03 16.61
C ARG A 16 -4.92 10.45 17.06
N ALA A 17 -5.01 11.17 18.18
CA ALA A 17 -6.26 11.75 18.64
C ALA A 17 -6.74 12.86 17.66
N PRO A 18 -8.06 13.02 17.46
CA PRO A 18 -8.59 14.08 16.62
C PRO A 18 -8.02 15.45 17.02
N LEU A 19 -7.71 16.29 16.03
CA LEU A 19 -7.21 17.66 16.20
C LEU A 19 -5.84 17.83 16.89
N SER A 20 -5.13 16.73 17.20
CA SER A 20 -3.73 16.83 17.67
C SER A 20 -2.82 17.40 16.57
N PRO A 21 -1.70 18.08 16.86
CA PRO A 21 -0.77 18.57 15.83
C PRO A 21 -0.10 17.42 15.04
N PRO A 22 0.41 17.68 13.82
CA PRO A 22 1.13 16.67 13.03
C PRO A 22 2.30 16.09 13.80
N ALA A 23 2.40 14.76 13.85
CA ALA A 23 3.59 14.11 14.35
C ALA A 23 4.71 14.19 13.30
N LEU A 24 5.96 14.23 13.77
CA LEU A 24 7.14 13.96 12.93
C LEU A 24 7.01 12.56 12.33
N SER A 25 7.49 12.35 11.10
CA SER A 25 7.35 11.05 10.45
C SER A 25 8.01 9.95 11.25
N LYS A 26 7.22 8.90 11.48
CA LYS A 26 7.65 7.67 12.11
C LYS A 26 7.35 6.54 11.14
N ALA A 27 8.40 5.79 10.79
CA ALA A 27 8.21 4.44 10.26
C ALA A 27 8.03 3.51 11.47
N CYS A 28 6.86 2.91 11.62
CA CYS A 28 6.61 1.91 12.66
C CYS A 28 6.61 0.52 12.03
N LEU A 29 7.43 -0.38 12.59
CA LEU A 29 7.40 -1.79 12.25
C LEU A 29 6.67 -2.53 13.37
N GLU A 30 5.62 -3.24 13.02
CA GLU A 30 4.93 -4.14 13.95
C GLU A 30 4.79 -5.51 13.32
N ILE A 31 4.96 -6.55 14.13
CA ILE A 31 4.83 -7.94 13.70
C ILE A 31 3.58 -8.49 14.37
N SER A 32 2.66 -9.00 13.55
CA SER A 32 1.46 -9.69 14.03
C SER A 32 1.35 -11.04 13.34
N ASP A 33 1.34 -12.10 14.14
CA ASP A 33 1.45 -13.48 13.66
C ASP A 33 2.66 -13.65 12.73
N ASP A 34 2.43 -13.98 11.45
CA ASP A 34 3.45 -14.14 10.42
C ASP A 34 3.52 -12.93 9.45
N VAL A 35 2.87 -11.81 9.78
CA VAL A 35 2.80 -10.61 8.93
C VAL A 35 3.63 -9.48 9.54
N VAL A 36 4.52 -8.91 8.72
CA VAL A 36 5.24 -7.69 9.06
C VAL A 36 4.50 -6.48 8.49
N ILE A 37 4.14 -5.55 9.36
CA ILE A 37 3.41 -4.33 9.02
C ILE A 37 4.37 -3.16 9.12
N LEU A 38 4.48 -2.41 8.04
CA LEU A 38 5.25 -1.18 7.95
C LEU A 38 4.28 -0.01 7.80
N ASP A 39 4.12 0.78 8.86
CA ASP A 39 3.36 2.03 8.82
C ASP A 39 4.31 3.20 8.56
N CYS A 40 4.30 3.72 7.34
CA CYS A 40 5.08 4.90 6.96
C CYS A 40 4.25 6.17 7.21
N GLU A 41 4.49 6.79 8.37
CA GLU A 41 4.42 8.22 8.65
C GLU A 41 5.08 9.07 7.55
N GLY A 42 4.34 9.85 6.76
CA GLY A 42 4.91 10.93 5.94
C GLY A 42 4.09 12.19 6.16
N ASN A 43 4.70 13.25 6.68
CA ASN A 43 4.09 14.58 6.63
C ASN A 43 4.60 15.29 5.36
N GLY A 44 3.72 15.99 4.63
CA GLY A 44 4.04 16.61 3.33
C GLY A 44 5.06 17.76 3.36
N ASN A 45 5.76 17.95 4.50
CA ASN A 45 6.81 18.94 4.70
C ASN A 45 8.21 18.30 4.78
N GLU A 46 8.32 16.99 4.57
CA GLU A 46 9.61 16.30 4.59
C GLU A 46 10.33 16.36 3.26
N ASP A 47 11.66 16.23 3.34
CA ASP A 47 12.54 16.10 2.20
C ASP A 47 12.08 14.96 1.29
N ASP A 48 11.89 15.27 0.00
CA ASP A 48 11.53 14.32 -1.05
C ASP A 48 12.43 13.07 -1.03
N SER A 49 13.69 13.23 -0.58
CA SER A 49 14.65 12.13 -0.42
C SER A 49 14.20 11.05 0.59
N ILE A 50 13.54 11.44 1.69
CA ILE A 50 13.06 10.50 2.71
C ILE A 50 11.85 9.74 2.19
N GLN A 51 10.93 10.42 1.51
CA GLN A 51 9.76 9.79 0.91
C GLN A 51 10.15 8.78 -0.17
N ALA A 52 11.12 9.13 -1.02
CA ALA A 52 11.66 8.22 -2.02
C ALA A 52 12.28 6.96 -1.38
N LYS A 53 13.03 7.12 -0.29
CA LYS A 53 13.65 5.99 0.46
C LYS A 53 12.60 5.07 1.07
N ALA A 54 11.57 5.64 1.69
CA ALA A 54 10.47 4.86 2.26
C ALA A 54 9.68 4.12 1.17
N ALA A 55 9.42 4.78 0.03
CA ALA A 55 8.72 4.20 -1.11
C ALA A 55 9.53 3.06 -1.75
N TYR A 56 10.84 3.23 -1.94
CA TYR A 56 11.73 2.16 -2.41
C TYR A 56 11.70 0.97 -1.47
N LEU A 57 11.86 1.21 -0.16
CA LEU A 57 11.87 0.14 0.83
C LEU A 57 10.54 -0.64 0.80
N ALA A 58 9.41 0.07 0.83
CA ALA A 58 8.08 -0.55 0.72
C ALA A 58 7.94 -1.38 -0.56
N CYS A 59 8.35 -0.85 -1.71
CA CYS A 59 8.33 -1.57 -2.98
C CYS A 59 9.27 -2.78 -3.00
N ALA A 60 10.40 -2.73 -2.30
CA ALA A 60 11.38 -3.81 -2.26
C ALA A 60 10.94 -4.95 -1.34
N VAL A 61 10.33 -4.66 -0.18
CA VAL A 61 10.03 -5.69 0.83
C VAL A 61 8.57 -6.11 0.91
N SER A 62 7.62 -5.26 0.50
CA SER A 62 6.20 -5.54 0.71
C SER A 62 5.63 -6.46 -0.36
N ASP A 63 4.97 -7.53 0.08
CA ASP A 63 4.14 -8.38 -0.78
C ASP A 63 2.79 -7.68 -1.06
N LEU A 64 2.35 -6.84 -0.11
CA LEU A 64 1.09 -6.10 -0.14
C LEU A 64 1.27 -4.67 0.35
N ILE A 65 0.63 -3.72 -0.34
CA ILE A 65 0.65 -2.29 -0.01
C ILE A 65 -0.79 -1.81 0.15
N PHE A 66 -1.06 -1.09 1.24
CA PHE A 66 -2.33 -0.41 1.45
C PHE A 66 -2.25 1.04 0.96
N TRP A 67 -3.17 1.41 0.07
CA TRP A 67 -3.47 2.80 -0.25
C TRP A 67 -4.84 3.17 0.31
N ASN A 68 -4.89 4.20 1.15
CA ASN A 68 -6.12 4.62 1.84
C ASN A 68 -6.68 5.86 1.12
N ILE A 69 -7.95 5.81 0.71
CA ILE A 69 -8.67 6.92 0.08
C ILE A 69 -10.08 7.03 0.66
N TRP A 70 -10.73 8.19 0.50
CA TRP A 70 -12.15 8.33 0.82
C TRP A 70 -13.00 7.92 -0.39
N SER A 71 -14.24 7.49 -0.15
CA SER A 71 -15.19 7.17 -1.23
C SER A 71 -15.41 8.35 -2.17
N SER A 72 -15.36 9.57 -1.64
CA SER A 72 -15.42 10.81 -2.41
C SER A 72 -14.23 11.03 -3.36
N ASP A 73 -13.12 10.34 -3.16
CA ASP A 73 -11.92 10.50 -3.97
C ASP A 73 -11.92 9.60 -5.21
N VAL A 74 -12.77 8.57 -5.23
CA VAL A 74 -12.90 7.62 -6.34
C VAL A 74 -13.38 8.35 -7.59
N GLY A 75 -12.68 8.14 -8.72
CA GLY A 75 -13.01 8.75 -10.01
C GLY A 75 -12.65 10.24 -10.14
N ARG A 76 -11.80 10.76 -9.24
CA ARG A 76 -11.33 12.15 -9.27
C ARG A 76 -9.84 12.29 -9.59
N ASN A 77 -9.24 11.28 -10.22
CA ASN A 77 -7.81 11.28 -10.57
C ASN A 77 -6.90 11.55 -9.35
N VAL A 78 -7.31 11.11 -8.15
CA VAL A 78 -6.54 11.37 -6.92
C VAL A 78 -5.21 10.62 -6.92
N ALA A 79 -5.11 9.51 -7.65
CA ALA A 79 -3.86 8.79 -7.82
C ALA A 79 -2.79 9.70 -8.46
N VAL A 80 -3.17 10.40 -9.53
CA VAL A 80 -2.29 11.28 -10.30
C VAL A 80 -1.75 12.43 -9.45
N ASN A 81 -2.51 12.88 -8.46
CA ASN A 81 -2.10 13.94 -7.56
C ASN A 81 -1.34 13.43 -6.31
N SER A 82 -1.26 12.11 -6.13
CA SER A 82 -0.54 11.52 -5.01
C SER A 82 0.97 11.48 -5.28
N GLN A 83 1.71 12.39 -4.63
CA GLN A 83 3.17 12.37 -4.64
C GLN A 83 3.71 11.03 -4.12
N THR A 84 3.08 10.44 -3.10
CA THR A 84 3.47 9.14 -2.56
C THR A 84 3.34 8.02 -3.59
N LEU A 85 2.25 7.96 -4.35
CA LEU A 85 2.10 6.95 -5.41
C LEU A 85 3.08 7.19 -6.56
N LYS A 86 3.32 8.45 -6.94
CA LYS A 86 4.35 8.80 -7.92
C LYS A 86 5.69 8.23 -7.51
N GLN A 87 6.13 8.52 -6.29
CA GLN A 87 7.39 7.99 -5.76
C GLN A 87 7.38 6.46 -5.72
N LEU A 88 6.29 5.84 -5.25
CA LEU A 88 6.16 4.38 -5.20
C LEU A 88 6.33 3.73 -6.58
N PHE A 89 5.66 4.27 -7.60
CA PHE A 89 5.68 3.72 -8.95
C PHE A 89 7.00 4.00 -9.66
N SER A 90 7.58 5.20 -9.51
CA SER A 90 8.93 5.49 -10.03
C SER A 90 9.99 4.55 -9.45
N GLN A 91 9.95 4.31 -8.12
CA GLN A 91 10.88 3.38 -7.47
C GLN A 91 10.62 1.93 -7.88
N LYS A 92 9.36 1.53 -8.07
CA LYS A 92 9.04 0.19 -8.63
C LYS A 92 9.60 0.04 -10.04
N ALA A 93 9.41 1.02 -10.93
CA ALA A 93 9.93 0.98 -12.29
C ALA A 93 11.47 0.86 -12.30
N GLN A 94 12.16 1.63 -11.46
CA GLN A 94 13.60 1.49 -11.29
C GLN A 94 14.01 0.11 -10.75
N TYR A 95 13.29 -0.42 -9.77
CA TYR A 95 13.51 -1.76 -9.24
C TYR A 95 13.31 -2.85 -10.31
N LEU A 96 12.36 -2.67 -11.21
CA LEU A 96 12.10 -3.58 -12.33
C LEU A 96 13.22 -3.54 -13.38
N GLN A 97 13.78 -2.36 -13.68
CA GLN A 97 14.94 -2.24 -14.56
C GLN A 97 16.17 -2.98 -14.02
N THR A 98 16.34 -3.05 -12.70
CA THR A 98 17.48 -3.75 -12.08
C THR A 98 17.26 -5.25 -11.90
N THR A 99 16.02 -5.69 -11.65
CA THR A 99 15.69 -7.09 -11.32
C THR A 99 15.14 -7.87 -12.52
N GLY A 100 14.64 -7.18 -13.55
CA GLY A 100 14.04 -7.76 -14.74
C GLY A 100 12.81 -8.63 -14.44
N SER A 101 12.56 -9.63 -15.29
CA SER A 101 11.40 -10.53 -15.24
C SER A 101 11.31 -11.41 -13.98
N ALA A 102 12.32 -11.39 -13.11
CA ALA A 102 12.31 -12.10 -11.83
C ALA A 102 11.51 -11.35 -10.74
N ALA A 103 11.16 -10.08 -10.98
CA ALA A 103 10.43 -9.29 -10.01
C ALA A 103 8.99 -9.81 -9.81
N LYS A 104 8.65 -10.09 -8.55
CA LYS A 104 7.29 -10.51 -8.17
C LYS A 104 6.31 -9.34 -8.22
N LYS A 105 5.06 -9.68 -8.54
CA LYS A 105 3.93 -8.76 -8.43
C LYS A 105 3.72 -8.34 -6.99
N THR A 106 3.23 -7.11 -6.80
CA THR A 106 2.84 -6.59 -5.49
C THR A 106 1.31 -6.40 -5.47
N VAL A 107 0.64 -6.82 -4.41
CA VAL A 107 -0.80 -6.55 -4.27
C VAL A 107 -0.98 -5.12 -3.79
N LEU A 108 -1.73 -4.31 -4.55
CA LEU A 108 -2.15 -2.99 -4.10
C LEU A 108 -3.59 -3.07 -3.61
N VAL A 109 -3.79 -2.91 -2.31
CA VAL A 109 -5.11 -2.87 -1.67
C VAL A 109 -5.53 -1.42 -1.48
N VAL A 110 -6.61 -1.04 -2.15
CA VAL A 110 -7.21 0.29 -2.03
C VAL A 110 -8.33 0.20 -1.00
N ALA A 111 -8.02 0.66 0.22
CA ALA A 111 -9.00 0.77 1.29
C ALA A 111 -9.79 2.07 1.10
N VAL A 112 -11.06 1.92 0.72
CA VAL A 112 -11.98 3.04 0.45
C VAL A 112 -12.82 3.28 1.69
N HIS A 113 -12.66 4.43 2.32
CA HIS A 113 -13.34 4.79 3.58
C HIS A 113 -14.66 5.52 3.33
N ASP A 114 -15.57 5.45 4.29
CA ASP A 114 -16.89 6.09 4.26
C ASP A 114 -17.68 5.77 2.98
N CYS A 115 -17.71 4.48 2.61
CA CYS A 115 -18.55 4.00 1.52
C CYS A 115 -20.05 4.11 1.88
N PRO A 116 -20.90 4.69 1.01
CA PRO A 116 -22.35 4.67 1.16
C PRO A 116 -22.91 3.24 0.96
N ASP A 117 -24.22 3.09 1.18
CA ASP A 117 -24.89 1.79 1.11
C ASP A 117 -24.98 1.21 -0.30
N ASP A 118 -25.02 2.09 -1.30
CA ASP A 118 -25.07 1.79 -2.73
C ASP A 118 -23.68 1.79 -3.39
N PHE A 119 -22.60 1.71 -2.60
CA PHE A 119 -21.24 1.70 -3.13
C PHE A 119 -20.99 0.47 -4.02
N ASP A 120 -20.72 0.71 -5.30
CA ASP A 120 -20.37 -0.33 -6.27
C ASP A 120 -18.85 -0.54 -6.33
N GLU A 121 -18.40 -1.66 -5.76
CA GLU A 121 -16.98 -2.04 -5.75
C GLU A 121 -16.40 -2.23 -7.16
N ALA A 122 -17.18 -2.75 -8.12
CA ALA A 122 -16.69 -3.02 -9.46
C ALA A 122 -16.47 -1.71 -10.23
N VAL A 123 -17.41 -0.77 -10.11
CA VAL A 123 -17.28 0.57 -10.69
C VAL A 123 -16.10 1.32 -10.05
N ALA A 124 -15.99 1.29 -8.72
CA ALA A 124 -14.87 1.92 -8.03
C ALA A 124 -13.52 1.32 -8.43
N LYS A 125 -13.45 -0.01 -8.57
CA LYS A 125 -12.25 -0.70 -9.02
C LYS A 125 -11.85 -0.32 -10.44
N ALA A 126 -12.82 -0.18 -11.35
CA ALA A 126 -12.54 0.25 -12.73
C ALA A 126 -11.98 1.68 -12.75
N ALA A 127 -12.62 2.62 -12.06
CA ALA A 127 -12.15 4.00 -11.97
C ALA A 127 -10.74 4.11 -11.37
N VAL A 128 -10.49 3.41 -10.26
CA VAL A 128 -9.17 3.43 -9.61
C VAL A 128 -8.10 2.74 -10.48
N MET A 129 -8.45 1.67 -11.20
CA MET A 129 -7.53 1.02 -12.14
C MET A 129 -7.12 1.97 -13.27
N GLU A 130 -8.08 2.70 -13.83
CA GLU A 130 -7.82 3.70 -14.87
C GLU A 130 -6.86 4.78 -14.37
N ASP A 131 -7.16 5.39 -13.21
CA ASP A 131 -6.32 6.41 -12.56
C ASP A 131 -4.87 5.92 -12.34
N LEU A 132 -4.71 4.70 -11.81
CA LEU A 132 -3.40 4.12 -11.51
C LEU A 132 -2.64 3.72 -12.78
N SER A 133 -3.35 3.25 -13.81
CA SER A 133 -2.75 2.86 -15.08
C SER A 133 -2.26 4.09 -15.85
N SER A 134 -3.03 5.18 -15.83
CA SER A 134 -2.61 6.48 -16.38
C SER A 134 -1.37 6.98 -15.67
N LEU A 135 -1.37 6.97 -14.33
CA LEU A 135 -0.20 7.38 -13.55
C LEU A 135 1.03 6.53 -13.86
N TRP A 136 0.86 5.21 -14.01
CA TRP A 136 1.96 4.31 -14.37
C TRP A 136 2.52 4.66 -15.76
N ALA A 137 1.66 4.86 -16.75
CA ALA A 137 2.05 5.24 -18.10
C ALA A 137 2.82 6.57 -18.15
N ASP A 138 2.43 7.55 -17.32
CA ASP A 138 3.12 8.84 -17.23
C ASP A 138 4.54 8.75 -16.63
N LEU A 139 4.81 7.71 -15.82
CA LEU A 139 6.07 7.56 -15.07
C LEU A 139 7.06 6.61 -15.72
N VAL A 140 6.58 5.64 -16.50
CA VAL A 140 7.42 4.64 -17.15
C VAL A 140 7.95 5.19 -18.48
N LYS A 141 9.25 4.96 -18.75
CA LYS A 141 9.88 5.39 -20.00
C LYS A 141 9.37 4.55 -21.17
N GLU A 142 9.36 5.13 -22.38
CA GLU A 142 8.79 4.54 -23.60
C GLU A 142 9.31 3.12 -23.96
N ASP A 143 10.47 2.71 -23.44
CA ASP A 143 11.06 1.39 -23.70
C ASP A 143 10.46 0.24 -22.86
N ASP A 144 9.71 0.54 -21.79
CA ASP A 144 9.05 -0.46 -20.93
C ASP A 144 7.54 -0.45 -21.21
N THR A 145 7.12 -1.39 -22.05
CA THR A 145 5.75 -1.51 -22.57
C THR A 145 4.81 -2.27 -21.63
N ALA A 146 5.27 -2.65 -20.44
CA ALA A 146 4.48 -3.45 -19.53
C ALA A 146 3.47 -2.60 -18.75
N ASP A 147 2.19 -2.97 -18.91
CA ASP A 147 1.07 -2.34 -18.21
C ASP A 147 1.22 -2.44 -16.69
N PHE A 148 0.57 -1.52 -15.96
CA PHE A 148 0.48 -1.54 -14.50
C PHE A 148 0.13 -2.93 -13.94
N GLN A 149 -0.78 -3.64 -14.61
CA GLN A 149 -1.27 -4.97 -14.22
C GLN A 149 -0.21 -6.08 -14.38
N ALA A 150 0.89 -5.84 -15.09
CA ALA A 150 2.02 -6.78 -15.14
C ALA A 150 2.77 -6.84 -13.80
N TYR A 151 2.73 -5.75 -13.02
CA TYR A 151 3.54 -5.58 -11.80
C TYR A 151 2.71 -5.47 -10.53
N PHE A 152 1.43 -5.10 -10.66
CA PHE A 152 0.51 -4.95 -9.53
C PHE A 152 -0.79 -5.71 -9.75
N ASP A 153 -1.28 -6.35 -8.69
CA ASP A 153 -2.64 -6.86 -8.66
C ASP A 153 -3.49 -5.96 -7.76
N LEU A 154 -4.55 -5.37 -8.32
CA LEU A 154 -5.41 -4.42 -7.64
C LEU A 154 -6.56 -5.12 -6.89
N ARG A 155 -6.74 -4.76 -5.62
CA ARG A 155 -7.90 -5.10 -4.79
C ARG A 155 -8.52 -3.82 -4.25
N VAL A 156 -9.84 -3.73 -4.27
CA VAL A 156 -10.59 -2.65 -3.62
C VAL A 156 -11.25 -3.24 -2.38
N ALA A 157 -11.17 -2.51 -1.27
CA ALA A 157 -11.78 -2.89 -0.02
C ALA A 157 -12.68 -1.75 0.46
N PRO A 158 -14.00 -1.82 0.18
CA PRO A 158 -14.94 -0.82 0.65
C PRO A 158 -15.17 -0.95 2.16
N LEU A 159 -15.09 0.17 2.86
CA LEU A 159 -15.26 0.25 4.31
C LEU A 159 -16.35 1.27 4.62
N ALA A 160 -17.37 0.84 5.36
CA ALA A 160 -18.40 1.73 5.88
C ALA A 160 -17.82 2.69 6.93
N SER A 161 -18.58 3.73 7.30
CA SER A 161 -18.11 4.66 8.32
C SER A 161 -17.96 3.99 9.69
N PRO A 162 -16.81 4.13 10.38
CA PRO A 162 -16.59 3.52 11.69
C PRO A 162 -17.48 4.13 12.79
N SER A 163 -17.91 5.38 12.64
CA SER A 163 -18.79 6.07 13.60
C SER A 163 -20.26 5.88 13.28
N ALA A 164 -20.66 6.05 12.02
CA ALA A 164 -22.08 5.96 11.63
C ALA A 164 -22.57 4.52 11.45
N ALA A 165 -21.68 3.59 11.07
CA ALA A 165 -22.03 2.22 10.71
C ALA A 165 -21.03 1.18 11.25
N ALA A 166 -20.71 1.27 12.56
CA ALA A 166 -19.68 0.47 13.21
C ALA A 166 -19.77 -1.05 12.96
N ALA A 167 -20.98 -1.63 12.99
CA ALA A 167 -21.16 -3.07 12.75
C ALA A 167 -20.76 -3.47 11.33
N ARG A 168 -21.15 -2.69 10.32
CA ARG A 168 -20.74 -2.89 8.92
C ARG A 168 -19.25 -2.67 8.73
N TYR A 169 -18.68 -1.65 9.37
CA TYR A 169 -17.24 -1.40 9.32
C TYR A 169 -16.44 -2.61 9.83
N ARG A 170 -16.81 -3.17 10.99
CA ARG A 170 -16.17 -4.38 11.53
C ARG A 170 -16.35 -5.58 10.60
N SER A 171 -17.54 -5.76 10.02
CA SER A 171 -17.78 -6.82 9.03
C SER A 171 -16.90 -6.66 7.79
N GLY A 172 -16.73 -5.44 7.29
CA GLY A 172 -15.83 -5.13 6.17
C GLY A 172 -14.37 -5.40 6.51
N CYS A 173 -13.92 -5.02 7.71
CA CYS A 173 -12.57 -5.32 8.19
C CYS A 173 -12.33 -6.84 8.31
N ALA A 174 -13.30 -7.59 8.81
CA ALA A 174 -13.22 -9.05 8.91
C ALA A 174 -13.18 -9.72 7.52
N ALA A 175 -14.00 -9.26 6.57
CA ALA A 175 -13.98 -9.75 5.20
C ALA A 175 -12.63 -9.48 4.52
N LEU A 176 -12.10 -8.27 4.68
CA LEU A 176 -10.77 -7.90 4.20
C LEU A 176 -9.70 -8.79 4.84
N LYS A 177 -9.72 -8.99 6.16
CA LYS A 177 -8.78 -9.89 6.85
C LYS A 177 -8.80 -11.31 6.26
N ALA A 178 -9.99 -11.86 6.02
CA ALA A 178 -10.14 -13.18 5.43
C ALA A 178 -9.57 -13.25 4.00
N GLN A 179 -9.81 -12.23 3.17
CA GLN A 179 -9.22 -12.12 1.83
C GLN A 179 -7.69 -12.07 1.89
N LEU A 180 -7.13 -11.26 2.79
CA LEU A 180 -5.68 -11.14 2.99
C LEU A 180 -5.07 -12.45 3.47
N GLY A 181 -5.74 -13.17 4.37
CA GLY A 181 -5.29 -14.49 4.83
C GLY A 181 -5.12 -15.48 3.69
N GLY A 182 -6.02 -15.46 2.70
CA GLY A 182 -5.88 -16.28 1.49
C GLY A 182 -4.68 -15.88 0.61
N LEU A 183 -4.40 -14.58 0.50
CA LEU A 183 -3.28 -14.06 -0.31
C LEU A 183 -1.92 -14.31 0.35
N LEU A 184 -1.84 -14.12 1.67
CA LEU A 184 -0.61 -14.28 2.45
C LEU A 184 -0.32 -15.76 2.76
N GLY A 185 -1.36 -16.56 3.02
CA GLY A 185 -1.24 -18.01 3.26
C GLY A 185 -0.92 -18.84 2.01
N GLY A 186 -1.15 -18.29 0.81
CA GLY A 186 -0.81 -18.93 -0.48
C GLY A 186 0.69 -18.95 -0.82
N GLY A 187 1.54 -18.30 -0.02
CA GLY A 187 2.99 -18.49 0.11
C GLY A 187 3.90 -18.17 -1.09
N ALA A 188 3.46 -18.28 -2.35
CA ALA A 188 4.39 -18.33 -3.49
C ALA A 188 4.16 -17.27 -4.57
N GLN A 189 2.93 -16.73 -4.69
CA GLN A 189 2.61 -15.85 -5.82
C GLN A 189 3.22 -14.45 -5.64
N TYR A 190 2.99 -13.84 -4.47
CA TYR A 190 3.43 -12.47 -4.19
C TYR A 190 4.67 -12.40 -3.32
N SER A 191 4.96 -13.47 -2.56
CA SER A 191 6.10 -13.51 -1.65
C SER A 191 7.40 -13.27 -2.39
N LYS A 192 8.17 -12.31 -1.90
CA LYS A 192 9.54 -12.06 -2.35
C LYS A 192 10.57 -12.98 -1.69
N GLY A 193 10.11 -14.02 -0.99
CA GLY A 193 10.98 -14.99 -0.31
C GLY A 193 11.64 -14.47 0.97
N LEU A 194 11.17 -13.32 1.47
CA LEU A 194 11.62 -12.72 2.72
C LEU A 194 10.98 -13.44 3.90
N THR A 195 11.60 -14.51 4.38
CA THR A 195 11.04 -15.36 5.45
C THR A 195 11.91 -15.38 6.70
N GLY A 196 11.26 -15.31 7.87
CA GLY A 196 11.85 -15.55 9.19
C GLY A 196 13.21 -14.86 9.42
N ALA A 197 14.24 -15.67 9.70
CA ALA A 197 15.59 -15.20 10.02
C ALA A 197 16.28 -14.40 8.90
N ARG A 198 15.86 -14.55 7.64
CA ARG A 198 16.43 -13.79 6.51
C ARG A 198 15.78 -12.42 6.34
N PHE A 199 14.58 -12.20 6.91
CA PHE A 199 13.85 -10.95 6.75
C PHE A 199 14.67 -9.76 7.26
N ALA A 200 15.25 -9.86 8.45
CA ALA A 200 16.05 -8.77 9.03
C ALA A 200 17.29 -8.44 8.19
N ALA A 201 18.07 -9.45 7.80
CA ALA A 201 19.28 -9.25 7.00
C ALA A 201 18.96 -8.67 5.60
N GLU A 202 17.89 -9.14 4.96
CA GLU A 202 17.50 -8.64 3.66
C GLU A 202 16.85 -7.25 3.76
N LEU A 203 16.09 -6.95 4.82
CA LEU A 203 15.60 -5.61 5.11
C LEU A 203 16.76 -4.62 5.30
N GLU A 204 17.79 -4.99 6.06
CA GLU A 204 19.01 -4.19 6.23
C GLU A 204 19.72 -3.95 4.90
N ARG A 205 19.82 -4.99 4.07
CA ARG A 205 20.41 -4.89 2.73
C ARG A 205 19.62 -3.94 1.83
N ARG A 206 18.29 -4.10 1.74
CA ARG A 206 17.42 -3.19 0.97
C ARG A 206 17.44 -1.77 1.51
N TRP A 207 17.59 -1.60 2.82
CA TRP A 207 17.71 -0.28 3.43
C TRP A 207 19.07 0.38 3.15
N ALA A 208 20.15 -0.41 3.01
CA ALA A 208 21.43 0.10 2.53
C ALA A 208 21.33 0.57 1.08
N ASP A 209 20.67 -0.21 0.22
CA ASP A 209 20.40 0.17 -1.19
C ASP A 209 19.58 1.48 -1.24
N ALA A 210 18.53 1.59 -0.42
CA ALA A 210 17.70 2.79 -0.34
C ALA A 210 18.51 4.03 0.10
N ARG A 211 19.42 3.87 1.07
CA ARG A 211 20.25 5.00 1.57
C ARG A 211 21.23 5.55 0.52
N ALA A 212 21.56 4.76 -0.49
CA ALA A 212 22.45 5.17 -1.58
C ALA A 212 21.72 5.97 -2.69
N LEU A 213 20.39 6.06 -2.65
CA LEU A 213 19.58 7.00 -3.43
C LEU A 213 19.69 8.42 -2.88
#